data_AF-A0A355T6H5-F1
#
_entry.id   AF-A0A355T6H5-F1
#
_cell.length_a   1.000
_cell.length_b   1.000
_cell.length_c   1.000
_cell.angle_alpha   90.00
_cell.angle_beta   90.00
_cell.angle_gamma   90.00
#
_symmetry.space_group_name_H-M   'P 1'
#
loop_
_entity.id
_entity.type
_entity.pdbx_description
1 polymer ?
#
loop_
_entity_poly.entity_id
_entity_poly.type
_entity_poly.pdbx_seq_one_letter_code
_entity_poly.pdbx_strand_id
1 'polypeptide(L)'
;MQRSAPAYVSLSAPISIFQLEQGTHLTPQQLAAVEEDLRSALTYGVNEAEFNSQLSNISLRRLLADQTHTATREELLETLKSVEAALKGRPLDAYLWTRYTHISYLLDGLSPYTLAALDRSFQYGAKERQLFQFRMILCLAEWERLPVALREKVRKQIAFGASHPRVWGYVLADLPEGANKRLLGFLAQTSANVERARQIERSLRQRREAI
;
A
#
# COMPACT_ATOMS: atom_id res chain seq x y z
N MET A 1 -39.10 -15.76 -5.14
CA MET A 1 -37.77 -15.96 -4.50
C MET A 1 -37.10 -14.61 -4.32
N GLN A 2 -37.32 -13.96 -3.18
CA GLN A 2 -36.58 -12.77 -2.80
C GLN A 2 -35.15 -13.21 -2.44
N ARG A 3 -34.19 -12.92 -3.32
CA ARG A 3 -32.78 -12.91 -2.93
C ARG A 3 -32.65 -11.78 -1.91
N SER A 4 -32.24 -12.13 -0.70
CA SER A 4 -32.04 -11.18 0.38
C SER A 4 -31.00 -10.13 -0.04
N ALA A 5 -31.35 -8.85 0.13
CA ALA A 5 -30.51 -7.69 -0.15
C ALA A 5 -29.04 -7.75 0.36
N PRO A 6 -28.68 -8.47 1.45
CA PRO A 6 -27.28 -8.56 1.90
C PRO A 6 -26.34 -9.20 0.88
N ALA A 7 -26.83 -10.10 0.02
CA ALA A 7 -25.99 -10.85 -0.91
C ALA A 7 -25.50 -10.01 -2.10
N TYR A 8 -26.19 -8.91 -2.44
CA TYR A 8 -25.82 -8.04 -3.55
C TYR A 8 -24.82 -6.94 -3.13
N VAL A 9 -24.92 -6.46 -1.89
CA VAL A 9 -24.03 -5.44 -1.31
C VAL A 9 -22.63 -6.02 -0.99
N SER A 10 -22.52 -7.34 -0.82
CA SER A 10 -21.30 -8.02 -0.37
C SER A 10 -20.24 -8.28 -1.45
N LEU A 11 -20.53 -8.08 -2.75
CA LEU A 11 -19.61 -8.49 -3.83
C LEU A 11 -18.87 -7.32 -4.49
N SER A 12 -19.34 -6.07 -4.36
CA SER A 12 -18.71 -4.92 -5.03
C SER A 12 -17.28 -4.71 -4.54
N ALA A 13 -17.06 -4.73 -3.22
CA ALA A 13 -15.72 -4.55 -2.66
C ALA A 13 -14.71 -5.65 -3.01
N PRO A 14 -14.99 -6.96 -2.80
CA PRO A 14 -14.07 -8.01 -3.23
C PRO A 14 -13.75 -7.99 -4.73
N ILE A 15 -14.74 -7.71 -5.59
CA ILE A 15 -14.54 -7.62 -7.05
C ILE A 15 -13.66 -6.42 -7.40
N SER A 16 -13.94 -5.24 -6.85
CA SER A 16 -13.15 -4.04 -7.09
C SER A 16 -11.72 -4.20 -6.59
N ILE A 17 -11.52 -4.81 -5.42
CA ILE A 17 -10.17 -5.13 -4.91
C ILE A 17 -9.44 -6.05 -5.88
N PHE A 18 -10.08 -7.13 -6.35
CA PHE A 18 -9.47 -8.03 -7.32
C PHE A 18 -9.10 -7.30 -8.63
N GLN A 19 -9.99 -6.48 -9.17
CA GLN A 19 -9.73 -5.68 -10.37
C GLN A 19 -8.50 -4.77 -10.18
N LEU A 20 -8.43 -4.08 -9.04
CA LEU A 20 -7.29 -3.22 -8.69
C LEU A 20 -5.98 -4.01 -8.56
N GLU A 21 -6.03 -5.23 -8.02
CA GLU A 21 -4.87 -6.13 -7.92
C GLU A 21 -4.40 -6.62 -9.28
N GLN A 22 -5.32 -6.80 -10.25
CA GLN A 22 -5.00 -7.09 -11.65
C GLN A 22 -4.50 -5.86 -12.43
N GLY A 23 -4.44 -4.69 -11.79
CA GLY A 23 -4.01 -3.44 -12.42
C GLY A 23 -5.09 -2.78 -13.28
N THR A 24 -6.35 -3.17 -13.13
CA THR A 24 -7.48 -2.45 -13.71
C THR A 24 -7.64 -1.10 -13.03
N HIS A 25 -7.81 -0.05 -13.83
CA HIS A 25 -8.08 1.29 -13.32
C HIS A 25 -9.57 1.43 -12.98
N LEU A 26 -9.88 1.84 -11.75
CA LEU A 26 -11.22 2.22 -11.31
C LEU A 26 -11.28 3.73 -11.14
N THR A 27 -12.38 4.36 -11.56
CA THR A 27 -12.55 5.81 -11.41
C THR A 27 -12.81 6.19 -9.94
N PRO A 28 -12.54 7.44 -9.55
CA PRO A 28 -12.87 7.92 -8.20
C PRO A 28 -14.35 7.72 -7.84
N GLN A 29 -15.26 7.87 -8.81
CA GLN A 29 -16.70 7.65 -8.60
C GLN A 29 -17.03 6.17 -8.35
N GLN A 30 -16.38 5.25 -9.06
CA GLN A 30 -16.55 3.81 -8.82
C GLN A 30 -16.04 3.42 -7.44
N LEU A 31 -14.89 3.97 -7.02
CA LEU A 31 -14.35 3.71 -5.69
C LEU A 31 -15.26 4.30 -4.59
N ALA A 32 -15.80 5.51 -4.78
CA ALA A 32 -16.72 6.13 -3.83
C ALA A 32 -18.01 5.32 -3.63
N ALA A 33 -18.58 4.75 -4.71
CA ALA A 33 -19.75 3.88 -4.61
C ALA A 33 -19.46 2.61 -3.78
N VAL A 34 -18.28 2.02 -3.95
CA VAL A 34 -17.84 0.85 -3.16
C VAL A 34 -17.63 1.23 -1.69
N GLU A 35 -17.12 2.42 -1.39
CA GLU A 35 -17.02 2.91 -0.01
C GLU A 35 -18.39 3.06 0.65
N GLU A 36 -19.38 3.58 -0.08
CA GLU A 36 -20.76 3.74 0.40
C GLU A 36 -21.39 2.38 0.73
N ASP A 37 -21.25 1.40 -0.17
CA ASP A 37 -21.69 0.02 0.06
C ASP A 37 -21.08 -0.58 1.33
N LEU A 38 -19.77 -0.40 1.53
CA LEU A 38 -19.05 -0.91 2.69
C LEU A 38 -19.48 -0.22 3.99
N ARG A 39 -19.69 1.10 3.97
CA ARG A 39 -20.23 1.83 5.14
C ARG A 39 -21.63 1.36 5.49
N SER A 40 -22.47 1.11 4.50
CA SER A 40 -23.80 0.52 4.69
C SER A 40 -23.68 -0.88 5.30
N ALA A 41 -22.79 -1.73 4.78
CA ALA A 41 -22.54 -3.07 5.31
C ALA A 41 -22.09 -3.07 6.78
N LEU A 42 -21.27 -2.09 7.18
CA LEU A 42 -20.82 -1.94 8.57
C LEU A 42 -21.97 -1.65 9.55
N THR A 43 -23.08 -1.06 9.10
CA THR A 43 -24.24 -0.80 9.98
C THR A 43 -24.92 -2.07 10.50
N TYR A 44 -24.68 -3.21 9.85
CA TYR A 44 -25.22 -4.50 10.27
C TYR A 44 -24.39 -5.19 11.37
N GLY A 45 -23.20 -4.67 11.71
CA GLY A 45 -22.37 -5.18 12.80
C GLY A 45 -21.78 -6.59 12.60
N VAL A 46 -21.79 -7.11 11.37
CA VAL A 46 -21.25 -8.44 11.04
C VAL A 46 -19.94 -8.29 10.30
N ASN A 47 -18.96 -9.13 10.62
CA ASN A 47 -17.66 -9.20 9.96
C ASN A 47 -16.93 -7.84 9.89
N GLU A 48 -17.07 -7.04 10.94
CA GLU A 48 -16.62 -5.65 10.98
C GLU A 48 -15.13 -5.50 10.65
N ALA A 49 -14.28 -6.43 11.10
CA ALA A 49 -12.85 -6.36 10.84
C ALA A 49 -12.51 -6.53 9.34
N GLU A 50 -13.26 -7.35 8.63
CA GLU A 50 -13.10 -7.53 7.19
C GLU A 50 -13.63 -6.32 6.42
N PHE A 51 -14.84 -5.84 6.73
CA PHE A 51 -15.39 -4.68 6.05
C PHE A 51 -14.58 -3.41 6.31
N ASN A 52 -14.07 -3.20 7.52
CA ASN A 52 -13.16 -2.09 7.81
C ASN A 52 -11.81 -2.22 7.07
N SER A 53 -11.34 -3.45 6.85
CA SER A 53 -10.15 -3.70 6.03
C SER A 53 -10.39 -3.36 4.56
N GLN A 54 -11.52 -3.78 4.00
CA GLN A 54 -11.87 -3.47 2.62
C GLN A 54 -12.12 -1.96 2.45
N LEU A 55 -12.84 -1.34 3.40
CA LEU A 55 -13.15 0.09 3.38
C LEU A 55 -11.88 0.92 3.37
N SER A 56 -10.97 0.67 4.33
CA SER A 56 -9.71 1.41 4.36
C SER A 56 -8.84 1.18 3.12
N ASN A 57 -8.91 0.01 2.45
CA ASN A 57 -8.20 -0.23 1.18
C ASN A 57 -8.74 0.68 0.07
N ILE A 58 -10.06 0.65 -0.12
CA ILE A 58 -10.74 1.40 -1.17
C ILE A 58 -10.60 2.91 -0.92
N SER A 59 -10.85 3.37 0.32
CA SER A 59 -10.70 4.77 0.69
C SER A 59 -9.28 5.29 0.44
N LEU A 60 -8.25 4.55 0.86
CA LEU A 60 -6.88 4.98 0.58
C LEU A 60 -6.60 5.06 -0.93
N ARG A 61 -7.09 4.10 -1.73
CA ARG A 61 -6.91 4.12 -3.19
C ARG A 61 -7.65 5.29 -3.84
N ARG A 62 -8.87 5.61 -3.40
CA ARG A 62 -9.62 6.78 -3.88
C ARG A 62 -8.85 8.06 -3.60
N LEU A 63 -8.39 8.22 -2.35
CA LEU A 63 -7.64 9.40 -1.90
C LEU A 63 -6.34 9.61 -2.66
N LEU A 64 -5.72 8.55 -3.18
CA LEU A 64 -4.48 8.61 -3.94
C LEU A 64 -4.67 8.65 -5.46
N ALA A 65 -5.86 8.29 -5.97
CA ALA A 65 -6.14 8.24 -7.40
C ALA A 65 -6.47 9.61 -8.00
N ASP A 66 -7.04 10.51 -7.19
CA ASP A 66 -7.43 11.83 -7.64
C ASP A 66 -6.24 12.79 -7.63
N GLN A 67 -5.59 12.97 -8.78
CA GLN A 67 -4.46 13.90 -8.93
C GLN A 67 -4.87 15.38 -8.79
N THR A 68 -6.17 15.67 -8.86
CA THR A 68 -6.70 17.04 -8.75
C THR A 68 -7.20 17.36 -7.34
N HIS A 69 -7.51 16.34 -6.54
CA HIS A 69 -7.98 16.48 -5.17
C HIS A 69 -6.92 16.00 -4.18
N THR A 70 -6.34 16.94 -3.43
CA THR A 70 -5.46 16.58 -2.32
C THR A 70 -6.32 16.11 -1.15
N ALA A 71 -6.11 14.85 -0.73
CA ALA A 71 -6.79 14.25 0.41
C ALA A 71 -6.73 15.16 1.65
N THR A 72 -7.88 15.42 2.26
CA THR A 72 -7.95 16.22 3.49
C THR A 72 -7.44 15.43 4.70
N ARG A 73 -7.00 16.14 5.74
CA ARG A 73 -6.56 15.50 7.00
C ARG A 73 -7.70 14.68 7.61
N GLU A 74 -8.93 15.19 7.54
CA GLU A 74 -10.14 14.56 8.04
C GLU A 74 -10.43 13.23 7.34
N GLU A 75 -10.33 13.18 6.01
CA GLU A 75 -10.51 11.93 5.25
C GLU A 75 -9.44 10.88 5.56
N LEU A 76 -8.19 11.31 5.74
CA LEU A 76 -7.10 10.42 6.13
C LEU A 76 -7.32 9.86 7.54
N LEU A 77 -7.76 10.70 8.50
CA LEU A 77 -8.10 10.25 9.85
C LEU A 77 -9.27 9.27 9.85
N GLU A 78 -10.31 9.51 9.05
CA GLU A 78 -11.44 8.59 8.94
C GLU A 78 -11.02 7.23 8.35
N THR A 79 -10.15 7.27 7.34
CA THR A 79 -9.56 6.04 6.79
C THR A 79 -8.70 5.32 7.84
N LEU A 80 -7.93 6.05 8.65
CA LEU A 80 -7.11 5.49 9.74
C LEU A 80 -7.97 4.78 10.79
N LYS A 81 -9.10 5.37 11.20
CA LYS A 81 -10.04 4.74 12.15
C LYS A 81 -10.53 3.38 11.64
N SER A 82 -10.81 3.28 10.34
CA SER A 82 -11.18 1.99 9.72
C SER A 82 -10.02 0.99 9.79
N VAL A 83 -8.78 1.41 9.54
CA VAL A 83 -7.61 0.53 9.74
C VAL A 83 -7.48 0.06 11.18
N GLU A 84 -7.66 0.95 12.15
CA GLU A 84 -7.58 0.64 13.58
C GLU A 84 -8.68 -0.34 14.00
N ALA A 85 -9.91 -0.14 13.54
CA ALA A 85 -11.02 -1.06 13.78
C ALA A 85 -10.72 -2.45 13.20
N ALA A 86 -10.18 -2.52 11.99
CA ALA A 86 -9.78 -3.79 11.36
C ALA A 86 -8.64 -4.48 12.12
N LEU A 87 -7.65 -3.72 12.61
CA LEU A 87 -6.51 -4.23 13.38
C LEU A 87 -6.90 -4.78 14.74
N LYS A 88 -7.96 -4.27 15.37
CA LYS A 88 -8.49 -4.86 16.63
C LYS A 88 -8.90 -6.32 16.44
N GLY A 89 -9.53 -6.65 15.32
CA GLY A 89 -9.93 -8.02 14.99
C GLY A 89 -8.83 -8.85 14.33
N ARG A 90 -7.89 -8.20 13.63
CA ARG A 90 -6.84 -8.87 12.82
C ARG A 90 -5.45 -8.25 13.07
N PRO A 91 -4.89 -8.39 14.30
CA PRO A 91 -3.68 -7.67 14.70
C PRO A 91 -2.39 -8.16 14.04
N LEU A 92 -2.42 -9.33 13.40
CA LEU A 92 -1.27 -9.92 12.70
C LEU A 92 -1.33 -9.69 11.18
N ASP A 93 -2.25 -8.85 10.69
CA ASP A 93 -2.40 -8.58 9.27
C ASP A 93 -1.38 -7.52 8.80
N ALA A 94 -0.45 -7.94 7.95
CA ALA A 94 0.59 -7.06 7.43
C ALA A 94 0.09 -6.01 6.44
N TYR A 95 -1.00 -6.28 5.70
CA TYR A 95 -1.60 -5.29 4.80
C TYR A 95 -2.17 -4.14 5.61
N LEU A 96 -2.85 -4.43 6.71
CA LEU A 96 -3.36 -3.41 7.61
C LEU A 96 -2.24 -2.58 8.24
N TRP A 97 -1.16 -3.19 8.72
CA TRP A 97 -0.01 -2.44 9.27
C TRP A 97 0.70 -1.58 8.22
N THR A 98 0.80 -2.08 6.98
CA THR A 98 1.37 -1.29 5.88
C THR A 98 0.47 -0.10 5.54
N ARG A 99 -0.86 -0.30 5.53
CA ARG A 99 -1.84 0.77 5.30
C ARG A 99 -1.81 1.80 6.42
N TYR A 100 -1.72 1.36 7.68
CA TYR A 100 -1.52 2.24 8.83
C TYR A 100 -0.27 3.10 8.64
N THR A 101 0.84 2.47 8.25
CA THR A 101 2.11 3.18 7.97
C THR A 101 1.92 4.25 6.90
N HIS A 102 1.21 3.93 5.81
CA HIS A 102 0.97 4.88 4.73
C HIS A 102 0.15 6.08 5.21
N ILE A 103 -0.98 5.83 5.87
CA ILE A 103 -1.88 6.90 6.31
C ILE A 103 -1.22 7.77 7.40
N SER A 104 -0.56 7.16 8.39
CA SER A 104 0.18 7.90 9.42
C SER A 104 1.33 8.72 8.85
N TYR A 105 2.00 8.24 7.80
CA TYR A 105 3.01 9.01 7.09
C TYR A 105 2.43 10.21 6.33
N LEU A 106 1.28 10.05 5.67
CA LEU A 106 0.59 11.17 5.02
C LEU A 106 0.10 12.22 6.01
N LEU A 107 -0.30 11.79 7.22
CA LEU A 107 -0.80 12.69 8.27
C LEU A 107 0.32 13.47 8.96
N ASP A 108 1.37 12.78 9.40
CA ASP A 108 2.35 13.34 10.35
C ASP A 108 3.82 12.99 9.98
N GLY A 109 4.05 12.48 8.77
CA GLY A 109 5.38 12.08 8.29
C GLY A 109 5.97 10.90 9.07
N LEU A 110 7.29 10.88 9.25
CA LEU A 110 8.01 9.82 9.94
C LEU A 110 7.90 9.93 11.48
N SER A 111 6.65 9.87 11.99
CA SER A 111 6.34 9.91 13.42
C SER A 111 6.68 8.60 14.14
N PRO A 112 6.70 8.57 15.48
CA PRO A 112 6.85 7.32 16.24
C PRO A 112 5.78 6.27 15.90
N TYR A 113 4.54 6.70 15.62
CA TYR A 113 3.44 5.81 15.21
C TYR A 113 3.71 5.21 13.83
N THR A 114 4.18 6.02 12.89
CA THR A 114 4.57 5.57 11.55
C THR A 114 5.68 4.53 11.63
N LEU A 115 6.71 4.78 12.44
CA LEU A 115 7.83 3.84 12.64
C LEU A 115 7.38 2.52 13.30
N ALA A 116 6.52 2.60 14.32
CA ALA A 116 5.98 1.41 14.98
C ALA A 116 5.11 0.56 14.05
N ALA A 117 4.26 1.20 13.24
CA ALA A 117 3.44 0.51 12.24
C ALA A 117 4.30 -0.12 11.14
N LEU A 118 5.33 0.60 10.69
CA LEU A 118 6.29 0.09 9.70
C LEU A 118 7.00 -1.16 10.24
N ASP A 119 7.42 -1.13 11.51
CA ASP A 119 8.08 -2.27 12.15
C ASP A 119 7.19 -3.52 12.21
N ARG A 120 5.92 -3.33 12.61
CA ARG A 120 4.90 -4.39 12.63
C ARG A 120 4.62 -4.92 11.22
N SER A 121 4.59 -4.05 10.21
CA SER A 121 4.40 -4.47 8.83
C SER A 121 5.51 -5.41 8.34
N PHE A 122 6.77 -5.16 8.76
CA PHE A 122 7.88 -6.05 8.46
C PHE A 122 7.81 -7.37 9.23
N GLN A 123 7.37 -7.31 10.49
CA GLN A 123 7.25 -8.49 11.35
C GLN A 123 6.24 -9.50 10.80
N TYR A 124 5.07 -9.04 10.34
CA TYR A 124 3.97 -9.93 9.96
C TYR A 124 3.89 -10.23 8.45
N GLY A 125 4.51 -9.42 7.58
CA GLY A 125 4.39 -9.56 6.13
C GLY A 125 5.71 -9.44 5.39
N ALA A 126 6.65 -10.32 5.70
CA ALA A 126 8.00 -10.23 5.14
C ALA A 126 8.09 -10.52 3.62
N LYS A 127 7.06 -11.11 2.99
CA LYS A 127 7.15 -11.72 1.65
C LYS A 127 6.13 -11.24 0.60
N GLU A 128 5.34 -10.22 0.89
CA GLU A 128 4.24 -9.83 0.01
C GLU A 128 4.56 -8.65 -0.92
N ARG A 129 4.38 -8.88 -2.22
CA ARG A 129 4.87 -8.02 -3.32
C ARG A 129 4.25 -6.62 -3.36
N GLN A 130 2.95 -6.49 -3.08
CA GLN A 130 2.28 -5.18 -3.14
C GLN A 130 2.64 -4.30 -1.93
N LEU A 131 2.78 -4.92 -0.75
CA LEU A 131 3.25 -4.24 0.47
C LEU A 131 4.72 -3.87 0.40
N PHE A 132 5.48 -4.63 -0.37
CA PHE A 132 6.90 -4.41 -0.56
C PHE A 132 7.20 -3.06 -1.21
N GLN A 133 6.50 -2.71 -2.28
CA GLN A 133 6.80 -1.51 -3.06
C GLN A 133 6.69 -0.24 -2.21
N PHE A 134 5.55 -0.03 -1.53
CA PHE A 134 5.37 1.13 -0.66
C PHE A 134 6.41 1.19 0.46
N ARG A 135 6.62 0.07 1.17
CA ARG A 135 7.59 0.01 2.28
C ARG A 135 9.00 0.34 1.79
N MET A 136 9.41 -0.19 0.64
CA MET A 136 10.72 0.10 0.06
C MET A 136 10.85 1.55 -0.35
N ILE A 137 9.84 2.11 -1.04
CA ILE A 137 9.84 3.53 -1.44
C ILE A 137 10.02 4.43 -0.22
N LEU A 138 9.16 4.26 0.80
CA LEU A 138 9.24 5.03 2.03
C LEU A 138 10.61 4.88 2.71
N CYS A 139 11.06 3.65 2.90
CA CYS A 139 12.30 3.39 3.63
C CYS A 139 13.54 3.93 2.92
N LEU A 140 13.57 3.86 1.59
CA LEU A 140 14.71 4.32 0.79
C LEU A 140 14.71 5.85 0.65
N ALA A 141 13.54 6.48 0.62
CA ALA A 141 13.40 7.94 0.67
C ALA A 141 13.85 8.50 2.04
N GLU A 142 13.40 7.88 3.13
CA GLU A 142 13.64 8.34 4.51
C GLU A 142 14.88 7.72 5.17
N TRP A 143 15.78 7.13 4.37
CA TRP A 143 16.83 6.23 4.86
C TRP A 143 17.66 6.75 6.04
N GLU A 144 18.07 8.02 6.00
CA GLU A 144 18.91 8.60 7.05
C GLU A 144 18.16 8.82 8.38
N ARG A 145 16.83 8.96 8.32
CA ARG A 145 15.95 9.17 9.48
C ARG A 145 15.47 7.84 10.07
N LEU A 146 15.71 6.71 9.40
CA LEU A 146 15.31 5.40 9.90
C LEU A 146 16.21 4.91 11.05
N PRO A 147 15.61 4.33 12.11
CA PRO A 147 16.33 3.52 13.09
C PRO A 147 17.15 2.40 12.44
N VAL A 148 18.30 2.07 13.03
CA VAL A 148 19.22 1.04 12.51
C VAL A 148 18.51 -0.31 12.33
N ALA A 149 17.69 -0.71 13.31
CA ALA A 149 16.94 -1.97 13.25
C ALA A 149 16.00 -2.05 12.02
N LEU A 150 15.35 -0.94 11.64
CA LEU A 150 14.51 -0.88 10.44
C LEU A 150 15.36 -0.92 9.17
N ARG A 151 16.50 -0.22 9.13
CA ARG A 151 17.45 -0.30 8.00
C ARG A 151 17.94 -1.73 7.75
N GLU A 152 18.18 -2.50 8.80
CA GLU A 152 18.53 -3.93 8.67
C GLU A 152 17.39 -4.76 8.10
N LYS A 153 16.15 -4.56 8.57
CA LYS A 153 14.96 -5.21 8.01
C LYS A 153 14.80 -4.90 6.52
N VAL A 154 15.03 -3.64 6.12
CA VAL A 154 15.01 -3.21 4.71
C VAL A 154 16.10 -3.92 3.90
N ARG A 155 17.34 -3.99 4.38
CA ARG A 155 18.42 -4.73 3.69
C ARG A 155 18.08 -6.20 3.49
N LYS A 156 17.53 -6.86 4.52
CA LYS A 156 17.09 -8.27 4.43
C LYS A 156 15.99 -8.44 3.37
N GLN A 157 15.05 -7.50 3.30
CA GLN A 157 14.00 -7.48 2.28
C GLN A 157 14.55 -7.25 0.87
N ILE A 158 15.54 -6.36 0.71
CA ILE A 158 16.21 -6.14 -0.58
C ILE A 158 16.91 -7.41 -1.04
N ALA A 159 17.67 -8.07 -0.15
CA ALA A 159 18.34 -9.33 -0.47
C ALA A 159 17.33 -10.43 -0.84
N PHE A 160 16.23 -10.56 -0.11
CA PHE A 160 15.16 -11.53 -0.43
C PHE A 160 14.51 -11.25 -1.79
N GLY A 161 14.25 -9.98 -2.09
CA GLY A 161 13.62 -9.54 -3.34
C GLY A 161 14.56 -9.56 -4.55
N ALA A 162 15.87 -9.73 -4.37
CA ALA A 162 16.89 -9.59 -5.43
C ALA A 162 16.58 -10.39 -6.71
N SER A 163 15.99 -11.57 -6.58
CA SER A 163 15.58 -12.45 -7.70
C SER A 163 14.35 -11.96 -8.48
N HIS A 164 13.72 -10.85 -8.08
CA HIS A 164 12.48 -10.34 -8.64
C HIS A 164 12.66 -8.97 -9.33
N PRO A 165 13.29 -8.92 -10.52
CA PRO A 165 13.63 -7.67 -11.19
C PRO A 165 12.41 -6.80 -11.53
N ARG A 166 11.22 -7.41 -11.71
CA ARG A 166 9.98 -6.67 -11.91
C ARG A 166 9.67 -5.77 -10.71
N VAL A 167 9.71 -6.29 -9.49
CA VAL A 167 9.43 -5.53 -8.27
C VAL A 167 10.36 -4.32 -8.17
N TRP A 168 11.65 -4.52 -8.44
CA TRP A 168 12.63 -3.45 -8.41
C TRP A 168 12.45 -2.40 -9.51
N GLY A 169 12.02 -2.81 -10.71
CA GLY A 169 11.69 -1.85 -11.77
C GLY A 169 10.55 -0.91 -11.38
N TYR A 170 9.52 -1.41 -10.69
CA TYR A 170 8.43 -0.56 -10.16
C TYR A 170 8.92 0.36 -9.04
N VAL A 171 9.68 -0.17 -8.07
CA VAL A 171 10.24 0.66 -6.98
C VAL A 171 11.15 1.76 -7.54
N LEU A 172 12.04 1.44 -8.47
CA LEU A 172 12.95 2.42 -9.09
C LEU A 172 12.18 3.51 -9.88
N ALA A 173 11.07 3.13 -10.53
CA ALA A 173 10.25 4.07 -11.29
C ALA A 173 9.64 5.16 -10.39
N ASP A 174 9.32 4.83 -9.14
CA ASP A 174 8.63 5.71 -8.18
C ASP A 174 9.56 6.43 -7.19
N LEU A 175 10.82 6.02 -7.13
CA LEU A 175 11.79 6.61 -6.20
C LEU A 175 12.37 7.93 -6.72
N PRO A 176 12.60 8.91 -5.82
CA PRO A 176 13.43 10.08 -6.12
C PRO A 176 14.86 9.68 -6.53
N GLU A 177 15.54 10.51 -7.33
CA GLU A 177 16.85 10.17 -7.92
C GLU A 177 17.91 9.77 -6.89
N GLY A 178 17.99 10.49 -5.76
CA GLY A 178 18.92 10.17 -4.68
C GLY A 178 18.66 8.80 -4.04
N ALA A 179 17.39 8.44 -3.84
CA ALA A 179 16.99 7.14 -3.30
C ALA A 179 17.17 6.01 -4.34
N ASN A 180 17.06 6.32 -5.63
CA ASN A 180 17.36 5.39 -6.73
C ASN A 180 18.83 4.95 -6.72
N LYS A 181 19.77 5.88 -6.60
CA LYS A 181 21.21 5.56 -6.52
C LYS A 181 21.50 4.62 -5.35
N ARG A 182 20.86 4.87 -4.20
CA ARG A 182 20.97 4.02 -3.01
C ARG A 182 20.45 2.61 -3.25
N LEU A 183 19.25 2.46 -3.82
CA LEU A 183 18.67 1.15 -4.12
C LEU A 183 19.56 0.36 -5.09
N LEU A 184 20.05 1.01 -6.15
CA LEU A 184 20.96 0.38 -7.11
C LEU A 184 22.26 -0.09 -6.44
N GLY A 185 22.81 0.69 -5.52
CA GLY A 185 23.96 0.30 -4.71
C GLY A 185 23.70 -0.95 -3.86
N PHE A 186 22.52 -1.04 -3.22
CA PHE A 186 22.14 -2.25 -2.48
C PHE A 186 21.93 -3.46 -3.39
N LEU A 187 21.24 -3.29 -4.53
CA LEU A 187 21.00 -4.38 -5.48
C LEU A 187 22.31 -4.91 -6.08
N ALA A 188 23.29 -4.04 -6.34
CA ALA A 188 24.61 -4.44 -6.84
C ALA A 188 25.40 -5.30 -5.84
N GLN A 189 25.08 -5.23 -4.54
CA GLN A 189 25.66 -6.08 -3.50
C GLN A 189 24.94 -7.43 -3.36
N THR A 190 23.96 -7.71 -4.23
CA THR A 190 23.16 -8.95 -4.25
C THR A 190 23.26 -9.63 -5.61
N SER A 191 22.62 -10.80 -5.76
CA SER A 191 22.51 -11.51 -7.04
C SER A 191 21.40 -10.94 -7.97
N ALA A 192 21.03 -9.67 -7.81
CA ALA A 192 19.91 -9.07 -8.55
C ALA A 192 20.27 -8.79 -10.01
N ASN A 193 19.31 -9.03 -10.92
CA ASN A 193 19.44 -8.60 -12.32
C ASN A 193 19.10 -7.10 -12.46
N VAL A 194 20.09 -6.25 -12.17
CA VAL A 194 19.96 -4.78 -12.17
C VAL A 194 19.60 -4.23 -13.55
N GLU A 195 20.14 -4.80 -14.61
CA GLU A 195 19.84 -4.38 -15.98
C GLU A 195 18.36 -4.55 -16.32
N ARG A 196 17.78 -5.70 -15.96
CA ARG A 196 16.36 -5.96 -16.19
C ARG A 196 15.47 -5.03 -15.36
N ALA A 197 15.85 -4.74 -14.11
CA ALA A 197 15.12 -3.77 -13.29
C ALA A 197 15.12 -2.37 -13.93
N ARG A 198 16.27 -1.90 -14.44
CA ARG A 198 16.39 -0.61 -15.16
C ARG A 198 15.64 -0.58 -16.49
N GLN A 199 15.53 -1.69 -17.21
CA GLN A 199 14.70 -1.74 -18.43
C GLN A 199 13.22 -1.55 -18.09
N ILE A 200 12.75 -2.20 -17.02
CA ILE A 200 11.36 -2.09 -16.56
C ILE A 200 11.06 -0.68 -16.06
N GLU A 201 11.95 -0.10 -15.25
CA GLU A 201 11.85 1.29 -14.78
C GLU A 201 11.71 2.29 -15.94
N ARG A 202 12.60 2.23 -16.94
CA ARG A 202 12.53 3.10 -18.12
C ARG A 202 11.21 2.95 -18.89
N SER A 203 10.76 1.71 -19.10
CA SER A 203 9.49 1.46 -19.78
C SER A 203 8.29 2.02 -19.01
N LEU A 204 8.31 1.94 -17.67
CA LEU A 204 7.24 2.50 -16.82
C LEU A 204 7.24 4.04 -16.86
N ARG A 205 8.41 4.69 -16.80
CA ARG A 205 8.51 6.15 -16.88
C ARG A 205 8.05 6.70 -18.22
N GLN A 206 8.49 6.10 -19.33
CA GLN A 206 8.05 6.48 -20.68
C GLN A 206 6.52 6.38 -20.86
N ARG A 207 5.89 5.35 -20.27
CA ARG A 207 4.42 5.23 -20.31
C ARG A 207 3.70 6.33 -19.53
N ARG A 208 4.31 6.86 -18.46
CA ARG A 208 3.74 7.94 -17.66
C ARG A 208 3.90 9.31 -18.32
N GLU A 209 4.96 9.49 -19.08
CA GLU A 209 5.23 10.73 -19.85
C GLU A 209 4.40 10.81 -21.14
N ALA A 210 3.86 9.69 -21.61
CA ALA A 210 3.03 9.61 -22.82
C ALA A 210 1.52 9.82 -22.59
N ILE A 211 1.11 10.09 -21.34
CA ILE A 211 -0.27 10.40 -20.92
C ILE A 211 -0.31 11.88 -20.51
#